data_AF-A0A699UST5-F1
#
_entry.id   AF-A0A699UST5-F1
#
_cell.length_a   1.000
_cell.length_b   1.000
_cell.length_c   1.000
_cell.angle_alpha   90.00
_cell.angle_beta   90.00
_cell.angle_gamma   90.00
#
_symmetry.space_group_name_H-M   'P 1'
#
loop_
_entity.id
_entity.type
_entity.pdbx_description
1 polymer ?
#
loop_
_entity_poly.entity_id
_entity_poly.type
_entity_poly.pdbx_seq_one_letter_code
_entity_poly.pdbx_strand_id
1 'polypeptide(L)' 'ILALPEGSKDFIVYCDALNKGLGVVLMQREKMISYASRQLKIHEKNYTTHNLELRAVVFALKI' A
#
# COMPACT_ATOMS: atom_id res chain seq x y z
N ILE A 1 5.43 3.86 -11.42
CA ILE A 1 4.11 4.05 -12.04
C ILE A 1 4.06 3.15 -13.26
N LEU A 2 3.02 2.32 -13.37
CA LEU A 2 2.86 1.32 -14.44
C LEU A 2 1.86 1.78 -15.52
N ALA A 3 0.84 2.55 -15.13
CA ALA A 3 -0.11 3.18 -16.05
C ALA A 3 -0.50 4.57 -15.52
N LEU A 4 -0.94 5.46 -16.41
CA LEU A 4 -1.46 6.76 -16.01
C LEU A 4 -2.89 6.63 -15.47
N PRO A 5 -3.24 7.35 -14.40
CA PRO A 5 -4.60 7.38 -13.90
C PRO A 5 -5.52 8.04 -14.94
N GLU A 6 -6.69 7.45 -15.16
CA GLU A 6 -7.69 7.92 -16.11
C GLU A 6 -8.76 8.75 -15.39
N GLY A 7 -8.63 10.07 -15.44
CA GLY A 7 -9.65 11.01 -14.94
C GLY A 7 -9.97 10.82 -13.44
N SER A 8 -11.23 11.05 -13.07
CA SER A 8 -11.72 11.02 -11.69
C SER A 8 -12.43 9.72 -11.33
N LYS A 9 -12.01 8.58 -11.90
CA LYS A 9 -12.61 7.28 -11.57
C LYS A 9 -12.08 6.78 -10.23
N ASP A 10 -12.90 6.01 -9.53
CA ASP A 10 -12.53 5.42 -8.25
C ASP A 10 -11.27 4.57 -8.35
N PHE A 11 -10.45 4.67 -7.31
CA PHE A 11 -9.27 3.85 -7.13
C PHE A 11 -9.56 2.74 -6.13
N ILE A 12 -9.00 1.56 -6.39
CA ILE A 12 -8.98 0.45 -5.45
C ILE A 12 -7.55 0.29 -4.98
N VAL A 13 -7.38 0.22 -3.66
CA VAL A 13 -6.08 0.12 -3.02
C VAL A 13 -6.02 -1.22 -2.29
N TYR A 14 -5.07 -2.06 -2.69
CA TYR A 14 -4.77 -3.30 -1.99
C TYR A 14 -3.52 -3.10 -1.15
N CYS A 15 -3.62 -3.40 0.14
CA CYS A 15 -2.51 -3.26 1.09
C CYS A 15 -2.18 -4.63 1.68
N ASP A 16 -0.90 -4.92 1.80
CA ASP A 16 -0.41 -6.05 2.57
C ASP A 16 0.62 -5.59 3.62
N ALA A 17 0.61 -6.30 4.74
CA ALA A 17 1.52 -6.07 5.83
C ALA A 17 2.17 -7.39 6.24
N LEU A 18 3.49 -7.41 6.22
CA LEU A 18 4.28 -8.55 6.70
C LEU A 18 5.36 -8.03 7.65
N ASN A 19 5.83 -8.89 8.56
CA ASN A 19 6.95 -8.59 9.47
C ASN A 19 8.27 -8.19 8.78
N LYS A 20 8.31 -8.18 7.45
CA LYS A 20 9.43 -7.70 6.63
C LYS A 20 9.18 -6.33 6.00
N GLY A 21 7.94 -5.97 5.67
CA GLY A 21 7.63 -4.77 4.91
C GLY A 21 6.13 -4.52 4.75
N LEU A 22 5.82 -3.33 4.25
CA LEU A 22 4.47 -2.94 3.83
C LEU A 22 4.47 -2.87 2.31
N GLY A 23 3.43 -3.39 1.68
CA GLY A 23 3.21 -3.27 0.24
C GLY A 23 1.83 -2.71 -0.05
N VAL A 24 1.74 -1.97 -1.15
CA VAL A 24 0.52 -1.35 -1.64
C VAL A 24 0.48 -1.42 -3.15
N VAL A 25 -0.69 -1.78 -3.67
CA VAL A 25 -1.04 -1.78 -5.09
C VAL A 25 -2.21 -0.83 -5.30
N LEU A 26 -2.04 0.14 -6.19
CA LEU A 26 -3.10 1.04 -6.64
C LEU A 26 -3.64 0.52 -7.97
N MET A 27 -4.94 0.27 -8.04
CA MET A 27 -5.64 -0.19 -9.23
C MET A 27 -6.79 0.75 -9.62
N GLN A 28 -7.08 0.84 -10.91
CA GLN A 28 -8.19 1.60 -11.46
C GLN A 28 -8.77 0.85 -12.66
N ARG A 29 -10.08 0.53 -12.64
CA ARG A 29 -10.77 -0.26 -13.69
C ARG A 29 -9.93 -1.46 -14.17
N GLU A 30 -9.50 -2.29 -13.22
CA GLU A 30 -8.70 -3.51 -13.46
C GLU A 30 -7.26 -3.28 -13.97
N LYS A 31 -6.85 -2.03 -14.17
CA LYS A 31 -5.46 -1.68 -14.51
C LYS A 31 -4.67 -1.35 -13.25
N MET A 32 -3.43 -1.83 -13.20
CA MET A 32 -2.50 -1.47 -12.14
C MET A 32 -1.84 -0.12 -12.45
N ILE A 33 -2.05 0.87 -11.59
CA ILE A 33 -1.54 2.23 -11.75
C ILE A 33 -0.15 2.36 -11.14
N SER A 34 0.02 1.89 -9.91
CA SER A 34 1.30 1.96 -9.21
C SER A 34 1.46 0.83 -8.19
N TYR A 35 2.72 0.54 -7.89
CA TYR A 35 3.13 -0.26 -6.75
C TYR A 35 4.02 0.59 -5.89
N ALA A 36 3.83 0.52 -4.58
CA ALA A 36 4.76 1.06 -3.62
C ALA A 36 4.98 0.01 -2.52
N SER A 37 6.23 -0.15 -2.11
CA SER A 37 6.53 -0.92 -0.93
C SER A 37 7.68 -0.30 -0.18
N ARG A 38 7.74 -0.59 1.11
CA ARG A 38 8.81 -0.15 1.97
C ARG A 38 9.09 -1.19 3.04
N GLN A 39 10.37 -1.39 3.33
CA GLN A 39 10.78 -2.20 4.47
C GLN A 39 10.29 -1.57 5.78
N LEU A 40 9.98 -2.42 6.76
CA LEU A 40 9.67 -1.96 8.11
C LEU A 40 10.89 -1.32 8.76
N LYS A 41 10.72 -0.15 9.37
CA LYS A 41 11.76 0.43 10.24
C LYS A 41 11.92 -0.45 11.49
N ILE A 42 13.07 -0.36 12.15
CA ILE A 42 13.42 -1.21 13.30
C ILE A 42 12.33 -1.18 14.39
N HIS A 43 11.75 -0.01 14.69
CA HIS A 43 10.68 0.12 15.68
C HIS A 43 9.33 -0.46 15.22
N GLU A 44 9.07 -0.52 13.91
CA GLU A 44 7.83 -1.05 13.33
C GLU A 44 7.82 -2.59 13.38
N LYS A 45 9.00 -3.23 13.39
CA LYS A 45 9.12 -4.70 13.45
C LYS A 45 8.53 -5.33 14.72
N ASN A 46 8.41 -4.55 15.79
CA ASN A 46 7.85 -5.00 17.06
C ASN A 46 6.33 -4.79 17.15
N TYR A 47 5.69 -4.27 16.09
CA TYR A 47 4.24 -4.04 16.10
C TYR A 47 3.49 -5.36 15.92
N THR A 48 2.31 -5.45 16.54
CA THR A 48 1.39 -6.55 16.27
C THR A 48 0.92 -6.52 14.82
N THR A 49 0.51 -7.66 14.28
CA THR A 49 0.00 -7.77 12.89
C THR A 49 -1.10 -6.74 12.61
N HIS A 50 -2.03 -6.55 13.55
CA HIS A 50 -3.10 -5.56 13.42
C HIS A 50 -2.58 -4.12 13.28
N ASN A 51 -1.54 -3.75 14.04
CA ASN A 51 -0.92 -2.43 13.93
C ASN A 51 -0.13 -2.27 12.62
N LEU A 52 0.43 -3.36 12.09
CA LEU A 52 1.10 -3.35 10.78
C LEU A 52 0.09 -3.21 9.64
N GLU A 53 -1.06 -3.87 9.71
CA GLU A 53 -2.16 -3.72 8.75
C GLU A 53 -2.68 -2.29 8.72
N LEU A 54 -2.95 -1.68 9.88
CA LEU A 54 -3.35 -0.28 9.96
C LEU A 54 -2.29 0.64 9.35
N ARG A 55 -1.02 0.33 9.57
CA ARG A 55 0.08 1.10 9.00
C ARG A 55 0.19 0.95 7.48
N ALA A 56 -0.12 -0.22 6.93
CA ALA A 56 -0.20 -0.43 5.49
C ALA A 56 -1.27 0.47 4.86
N VAL A 57 -2.45 0.59 5.48
CA VAL A 57 -3.51 1.50 5.03
C VAL A 57 -3.07 2.96 5.08
N VAL A 58 -2.47 3.39 6.20
CA VAL A 58 -1.94 4.77 6.32
C VAL A 58 -0.83 5.05 5.31
N PHE A 59 0.01 4.06 5.01
CA PHE A 59 1.03 4.16 3.98
C PHE A 59 0.41 4.30 2.59
N ALA A 60 -0.65 3.55 2.32
CA ALA A 60 -1.36 3.59 1.06
C ALA A 60 -2.08 4.92 0.78
N LEU A 61 -2.66 5.53 1.82
CA LEU A 61 -3.30 6.85 1.72
C LEU A 61 -2.30 8.00 1.47
N LYS A 62 -1.00 7.75 1.62
CA LYS A 62 0.05 8.74 1.34
C LYS A 62 0.62 8.64 -0.08
N ILE A 63 0.22 7.63 -0.86
CA ILE A 63 0.68 7.41 -2.24
C ILE A 63 0.02 8.40 -3.19
#